data_AF-A0A0W8FWR2-F1
#
_entry.id   AF-A0A0W8FWR2-F1
#
_cell.length_a   1.000
_cell.length_b   1.000
_cell.length_c   1.000
_cell.angle_alpha   90.00
_cell.angle_beta   90.00
_cell.angle_gamma   90.00
#
_symmetry.space_group_name_H-M   'P 1'
#
loop_
_entity.id
_entity.type
_entity.pdbx_description
1 polymer ?
#
loop_
_entity_poly.entity_id
_entity_poly.type
_entity_poly.pdbx_seq_one_letter_code
_entity_poly.pdbx_strand_id
1 'polypeptide(L)'
;MDCHNRPSHNYKPPAYFVNNAMTAGIMPRELPELKSISMEICSEEFDTREEANEYIRNTMTEFYEDNYPEYDKSLVERAIIGLQTEYNRNIFPEMKVKWDQYPNHIGHLEFNGCFRCHNDMHMSEEGKVISKDCNQCHYITAQGPPEDLQVARINESLEFIHPTDIDDAWKEFLCTDCHTGLNP
;
A
#
# COMPACT_ATOMS: atom_id res chain seq x y z
N MET A 1 -10.65 16.58 12.68
CA MET A 1 -10.49 17.00 11.27
C MET A 1 -11.90 17.29 10.77
N ASP A 2 -12.13 18.42 10.11
CA ASP A 2 -13.36 18.62 9.32
C ASP A 2 -13.00 18.64 7.83
N CYS A 3 -13.98 18.38 6.96
CA CYS A 3 -13.75 18.32 5.51
C CYS A 3 -13.29 19.67 4.89
N HIS A 4 -13.22 20.76 5.66
CA HIS A 4 -12.86 22.09 5.16
C HIS A 4 -11.39 22.44 5.41
N ASN A 5 -10.72 21.74 6.32
CA ASN A 5 -9.35 22.03 6.72
C ASN A 5 -8.29 21.08 6.13
N ARG A 6 -8.71 20.14 5.27
CA ARG A 6 -7.80 19.31 4.44
C ARG A 6 -8.22 19.38 2.97
N PRO A 7 -7.43 20.01 2.10
CA PRO A 7 -7.82 20.28 0.72
C PRO A 7 -7.93 19.04 -0.19
N SER A 8 -7.69 17.81 0.29
CA SER A 8 -7.87 16.60 -0.50
C SER A 8 -8.22 15.35 0.33
N HIS A 9 -9.02 14.47 -0.27
CA HIS A 9 -9.33 13.12 0.24
C HIS A 9 -8.18 12.11 -0.02
N ASN A 10 -6.92 12.56 0.03
CA ASN A 10 -5.77 11.69 -0.23
C ASN A 10 -5.43 10.84 1.00
N TYR A 11 -6.28 9.87 1.32
CA TYR A 11 -6.07 8.90 2.39
C TYR A 11 -5.19 7.78 1.85
N LYS A 12 -3.97 7.66 2.37
CA LYS A 12 -3.00 6.70 1.86
C LYS A 12 -3.34 5.30 2.38
N PRO A 13 -3.13 4.24 1.57
CA PRO A 13 -3.26 2.87 2.05
C PRO A 13 -2.19 2.54 3.11
N PRO A 14 -2.47 1.62 4.06
CA PRO A 14 -1.53 1.15 5.08
C PRO A 14 -0.19 0.70 4.52
N ALA A 15 -0.21 -0.06 3.42
CA ALA A 15 0.99 -0.50 2.73
C ALA A 15 1.94 0.69 2.45
N TYR A 16 1.38 1.82 2.01
CA TYR A 16 2.12 3.01 1.63
C TYR A 16 2.57 3.86 2.82
N PHE A 17 1.68 4.22 3.77
CA PHE A 17 2.09 5.11 4.86
C PHE A 17 3.04 4.43 5.86
N VAL A 18 2.88 3.13 6.12
CA VAL A 18 3.81 2.39 6.98
C VAL A 18 5.17 2.25 6.32
N ASN A 19 5.22 1.94 5.01
CA ASN A 19 6.50 1.88 4.29
C ASN A 19 7.23 3.22 4.34
N ASN A 20 6.52 4.34 4.19
CA ASN A 20 7.12 5.66 4.29
C ASN A 20 7.60 5.99 5.70
N ALA A 21 6.83 5.65 6.74
CA ALA A 21 7.23 5.90 8.12
C ALA A 21 8.47 5.10 8.52
N MET A 22 8.53 3.83 8.11
CA MET A 22 9.72 2.99 8.27
C MET A 22 10.88 3.56 7.45
N THR A 23 10.62 3.98 6.21
CA THR A 23 11.66 4.52 5.33
C THR A 23 12.25 5.83 5.89
N ALA A 24 11.41 6.69 6.46
CA ALA A 24 11.81 7.94 7.09
C ALA A 24 12.46 7.75 8.47
N GLY A 25 12.48 6.55 9.03
CA GLY A 25 13.00 6.27 10.37
C GLY A 25 12.10 6.79 11.51
N ILE A 26 10.86 7.18 11.20
CA ILE A 26 9.82 7.51 12.19
C ILE A 26 9.45 6.23 12.95
N MET A 27 9.23 5.16 12.19
CA MET A 27 9.10 3.80 12.71
C MET A 27 10.44 3.08 12.57
N PRO A 28 10.98 2.47 13.63
CA PRO A 28 12.30 1.82 13.60
C PRO A 28 12.28 0.57 12.73
N ARG A 29 13.20 0.46 11.78
CA ARG A 29 13.28 -0.69 10.86
C ARG A 29 13.92 -1.92 11.51
N GLU A 30 14.55 -1.74 12.67
CA GLU A 30 15.27 -2.77 13.40
C GLU A 30 14.34 -3.73 14.14
N LEU A 31 13.08 -3.35 14.36
CA LEU A 31 12.07 -4.23 14.97
C LEU A 31 11.64 -5.31 13.98
N PRO A 32 11.75 -6.60 14.35
CA PRO A 32 11.25 -7.71 13.55
C PRO A 32 9.75 -7.58 13.32
N GLU A 33 9.30 -7.95 12.13
CA GLU A 33 7.87 -8.04 11.79
C GLU A 33 7.06 -6.75 11.93
N LEU A 34 7.71 -5.60 12.17
CA LEU A 34 7.01 -4.33 12.37
C LEU A 34 6.03 -4.00 11.23
N LYS A 35 6.42 -4.28 9.99
CA LYS A 35 5.54 -4.09 8.83
C LYS A 35 4.32 -5.00 8.91
N SER A 36 4.52 -6.28 9.23
CA SER A 36 3.47 -7.30 9.28
C SER A 36 2.41 -6.94 10.31
N ILE A 37 2.83 -6.76 11.58
CA ILE A 37 1.91 -6.42 12.67
C ILE A 37 1.19 -5.08 12.43
N SER A 38 1.86 -4.12 11.78
CA SER A 38 1.21 -2.86 11.39
C SER A 38 0.10 -3.04 10.35
N MET A 39 0.27 -3.96 9.39
CA MET A 39 -0.77 -4.24 8.38
C MET A 39 -1.96 -4.97 9.00
N GLU A 40 -1.70 -5.92 9.90
CA GLU A 40 -2.74 -6.59 10.68
C GLU A 40 -3.57 -5.57 11.47
N ILE A 41 -2.92 -4.72 12.27
CA ILE A 41 -3.64 -3.69 13.04
C ILE A 41 -4.40 -2.72 12.14
N CYS A 42 -3.84 -2.32 10.99
CA CYS A 42 -4.52 -1.40 10.07
C CYS A 42 -5.69 -2.06 9.30
N SER A 43 -5.81 -3.38 9.34
CA SER A 43 -6.91 -4.12 8.72
C SER A 43 -8.16 -4.17 9.60
N GLU A 44 -8.00 -3.94 10.91
CA GLU A 44 -9.09 -3.88 11.87
C GLU A 44 -9.96 -2.63 11.70
N GLU A 45 -11.24 -2.77 12.04
CA GLU A 45 -12.21 -1.67 12.08
C GLU A 45 -12.46 -1.23 13.52
N PHE A 46 -12.46 0.08 13.74
CA PHE A 46 -12.71 0.69 15.05
C PHE A 46 -13.84 1.71 14.91
N ASP A 47 -14.47 2.07 16.03
CA ASP A 47 -15.48 3.11 16.09
C ASP A 47 -14.85 4.50 16.30
N THR A 48 -13.76 4.57 17.07
CA THR A 48 -13.11 5.82 17.48
C THR A 48 -11.60 5.82 17.29
N ARG A 49 -11.00 7.02 17.28
CA ARG A 49 -9.54 7.15 17.22
C ARG A 49 -8.88 6.69 18.52
N GLU A 50 -9.54 6.94 19.63
CA GLU A 50 -9.09 6.54 20.97
C GLU A 50 -8.99 5.03 21.06
N GLU A 51 -10.03 4.31 20.63
CA GLU A 51 -10.05 2.85 20.56
C GLU A 51 -8.94 2.31 19.64
N ALA A 52 -8.81 2.85 18.43
CA ALA A 52 -7.75 2.44 17.50
C ALA A 52 -6.34 2.66 18.10
N ASN A 53 -6.12 3.78 18.77
CA ASN A 53 -4.83 4.08 19.40
C ASN A 53 -4.53 3.14 20.58
N GLU A 54 -5.52 2.86 21.42
CA GLU A 54 -5.38 1.90 22.51
C GLU A 54 -5.08 0.49 21.98
N TYR A 55 -5.80 0.06 20.95
CA TYR A 55 -5.56 -1.22 20.29
C TYR A 55 -4.15 -1.32 19.69
N ILE A 56 -3.70 -0.30 18.95
CA ILE A 56 -2.33 -0.25 18.41
C ILE A 56 -1.30 -0.43 19.52
N ARG A 57 -1.46 0.29 20.63
CA ARG A 57 -0.53 0.24 21.75
C ARG A 57 -0.50 -1.15 22.38
N ASN A 58 -1.65 -1.67 22.78
CA ASN A 58 -1.74 -2.94 23.49
C ASN A 58 -1.22 -4.08 22.61
N THR A 59 -1.69 -4.16 21.36
CA THR A 59 -1.31 -5.22 20.42
C THR A 59 0.19 -5.22 20.15
N MET A 60 0.80 -4.06 19.87
CA MET A 60 2.24 -4.01 19.62
C MET A 60 3.04 -4.28 20.90
N THR A 61 2.64 -3.74 22.05
CA THR A 61 3.32 -4.01 23.33
C THR A 61 3.30 -5.50 23.63
N GLU A 62 2.13 -6.14 23.60
CA GLU A 62 1.98 -7.59 23.84
C GLU A 62 2.80 -8.40 22.83
N PHE A 63 2.68 -8.09 21.53
CA PHE A 63 3.42 -8.78 20.48
C PHE A 63 4.94 -8.78 20.71
N TYR A 64 5.53 -7.63 21.04
CA TYR A 64 6.97 -7.54 21.27
C TYR A 64 7.39 -8.09 22.64
N GLU A 65 6.57 -7.98 23.68
CA GLU A 65 6.89 -8.58 24.98
C GLU A 65 6.87 -10.11 24.93
N ASP A 66 5.96 -10.70 24.16
CA ASP A 66 5.83 -12.16 24.05
C ASP A 66 6.83 -12.78 23.07
N ASN A 67 7.07 -12.14 21.93
CA ASN A 67 7.88 -12.73 20.85
C ASN A 67 9.32 -12.21 20.79
N TYR A 68 9.58 -11.00 21.29
CA TYR A 68 10.86 -10.30 21.15
C TYR A 68 11.28 -9.53 22.42
N PRO A 69 11.24 -10.16 23.62
CA PRO A 69 11.47 -9.47 24.90
C PRO A 69 12.86 -8.86 25.04
N GLU A 70 13.81 -9.26 24.20
CA GLU A 70 15.18 -8.74 24.16
C GLU A 70 15.30 -7.33 23.55
N TYR A 71 14.28 -6.88 22.82
CA TYR A 71 14.31 -5.57 22.18
C TYR A 71 14.02 -4.43 23.16
N ASP A 72 14.63 -3.27 22.90
CA ASP A 72 14.47 -2.09 23.75
C ASP A 72 13.01 -1.60 23.73
N LYS A 73 12.39 -1.52 24.91
CA LYS A 73 11.03 -0.98 25.08
C LYS A 73 10.88 0.44 24.54
N SER A 74 11.94 1.25 24.57
CA SER A 74 11.94 2.59 23.96
C SER A 74 11.79 2.54 22.44
N LEU A 75 12.32 1.49 21.81
CA LEU A 75 12.21 1.25 20.37
C LEU A 75 10.77 0.88 19.99
N VAL A 76 10.17 -0.02 20.76
CA VAL A 76 8.75 -0.41 20.62
C VAL A 76 7.84 0.80 20.80
N GLU A 77 8.09 1.64 21.82
CA GLU A 77 7.30 2.85 22.05
C GLU A 77 7.38 3.83 20.86
N ARG A 78 8.56 4.00 20.25
CA ARG A 78 8.70 4.81 19.03
C ARG A 78 7.87 4.23 17.88
N ALA A 79 7.84 2.91 17.72
CA ALA A 79 7.05 2.25 16.69
C ALA A 79 5.54 2.45 16.91
N ILE A 80 5.07 2.31 18.15
CA ILE A 80 3.68 2.56 18.55
C ILE A 80 3.26 3.98 18.22
N ILE A 81 4.03 4.98 18.68
CA ILE A 81 3.73 6.39 18.43
C ILE A 81 3.76 6.70 16.92
N GLY A 82 4.72 6.11 16.19
CA GLY A 82 4.84 6.25 14.75
C GLY A 82 3.60 5.72 14.02
N LEU A 83 3.17 4.50 14.34
CA LEU A 83 1.98 3.89 13.73
C LEU A 83 0.71 4.65 14.09
N GLN A 84 0.51 5.01 15.36
CA GLN A 84 -0.62 5.84 15.80
C GLN A 84 -0.66 7.17 15.02
N THR A 85 0.49 7.82 14.85
CA THR A 85 0.57 9.10 14.11
C THR A 85 0.12 8.95 12.66
N GLU A 86 0.60 7.92 11.96
CA GLU A 86 0.26 7.70 10.56
C GLU A 86 -1.16 7.17 10.36
N TYR A 87 -1.63 6.28 11.24
CA TYR A 87 -3.01 5.81 11.28
C TYR A 87 -3.95 7.02 11.37
N ASN A 88 -3.74 7.88 12.36
CA ASN A 88 -4.57 9.06 12.61
C ASN A 88 -4.52 10.13 11.49
N ARG A 89 -3.58 10.05 10.56
CA ARG A 89 -3.49 10.92 9.39
C ARG A 89 -4.26 10.38 8.19
N ASN A 90 -4.51 9.08 8.15
CA ASN A 90 -5.03 8.39 6.97
C ASN A 90 -6.37 7.68 7.22
N ILE A 91 -6.69 7.31 8.46
CA ILE A 91 -7.89 6.58 8.84
C ILE A 91 -8.61 7.36 9.95
N PHE A 92 -9.90 7.61 9.73
CA PHE A 92 -10.77 8.34 10.66
C PHE A 92 -12.02 7.48 10.93
N PRO A 93 -11.96 6.62 11.96
CA PRO A 93 -13.02 5.70 12.36
C PRO A 93 -14.42 6.33 12.42
N GLU A 94 -14.56 7.39 13.20
CA GLU A 94 -15.84 8.07 13.45
C GLU A 94 -16.51 8.61 12.17
N MET A 95 -15.68 8.97 11.17
CA MET A 95 -16.15 9.50 9.89
C MET A 95 -16.30 8.41 8.81
N LYS A 96 -15.87 7.17 9.10
CA LYS A 96 -15.76 6.07 8.14
C LYS A 96 -14.91 6.44 6.92
N VAL A 97 -13.83 7.16 7.17
CA VAL A 97 -12.94 7.66 6.14
C VAL A 97 -11.62 6.89 6.19
N LYS A 98 -11.35 6.13 5.13
CA LYS A 98 -10.11 5.41 4.88
C LYS A 98 -9.85 5.33 3.36
N TRP A 99 -8.71 4.79 2.97
CA TRP A 99 -8.24 4.76 1.57
C TRP A 99 -9.21 4.02 0.63
N ASP A 100 -9.87 2.95 1.10
CA ASP A 100 -10.80 2.15 0.30
C ASP A 100 -12.16 2.85 0.06
N GLN A 101 -12.57 3.76 0.95
CA GLN A 101 -13.79 4.56 0.80
C GLN A 101 -13.59 5.78 -0.11
N TYR A 102 -12.35 6.25 -0.23
CA TYR A 102 -11.97 7.44 -1.01
C TYR A 102 -10.83 7.11 -1.97
N PRO A 103 -11.09 6.30 -3.01
CA PRO A 103 -10.06 5.84 -3.92
C PRO A 103 -9.44 7.00 -4.71
N ASN A 104 -8.14 6.88 -4.96
CA ASN A 104 -7.40 7.83 -5.78
C ASN A 104 -7.05 7.19 -7.13
N HIS A 105 -7.61 7.70 -8.21
CA HIS A 105 -7.46 7.14 -9.56
C HIS A 105 -6.23 7.65 -10.34
N ILE A 106 -5.24 8.25 -9.67
CA ILE A 106 -3.99 8.72 -10.30
C ILE A 106 -3.04 7.56 -10.68
N GLY A 107 -3.26 6.35 -10.18
CA GLY A 107 -2.50 5.14 -10.52
C GLY A 107 -3.39 3.91 -10.69
N HIS A 108 -2.78 2.72 -10.85
CA HIS A 108 -3.48 1.45 -11.09
C HIS A 108 -3.08 0.29 -10.17
N LEU A 109 -2.27 0.54 -9.13
CA LEU A 109 -1.82 -0.48 -8.18
C LEU A 109 -2.91 -0.82 -7.16
N GLU A 110 -3.30 0.15 -6.31
CA GLU A 110 -4.32 -0.07 -5.26
C GLU A 110 -5.74 0.30 -5.68
N PHE A 111 -5.88 1.05 -6.77
CA PHE A 111 -7.16 1.50 -7.31
C PHE A 111 -7.17 1.36 -8.82
N ASN A 112 -8.33 1.08 -9.42
CA ASN A 112 -8.37 0.73 -10.85
C ASN A 112 -7.89 1.85 -11.79
N GLY A 113 -7.92 3.11 -11.39
CA GLY A 113 -7.49 4.24 -12.23
C GLY A 113 -7.96 4.14 -13.69
N CYS A 114 -6.99 4.12 -14.61
CA CYS A 114 -7.20 3.94 -16.06
C CYS A 114 -7.78 2.56 -16.42
N PHE A 115 -7.47 1.49 -15.66
CA PHE A 115 -7.97 0.13 -15.87
C PHE A 115 -9.49 0.00 -15.68
N ARG A 116 -10.18 1.04 -15.20
CA ARG A 116 -11.65 1.10 -15.30
C ARG A 116 -12.16 0.94 -16.74
N CYS A 117 -11.37 1.38 -17.71
CA CYS A 117 -11.66 1.24 -19.14
C CYS A 117 -10.57 0.44 -19.89
N HIS A 118 -9.31 0.48 -19.44
CA HIS A 118 -8.18 -0.21 -20.05
C HIS A 118 -7.95 -1.60 -19.43
N ASN A 119 -8.84 -2.54 -19.71
CA ASN A 119 -8.84 -3.87 -19.08
C ASN A 119 -9.10 -5.01 -20.07
N ASP A 120 -8.96 -4.77 -21.37
CA ASP A 120 -9.24 -5.71 -22.46
C ASP A 120 -10.70 -6.22 -22.56
N MET A 121 -11.60 -5.79 -21.67
CA MET A 121 -13.00 -6.25 -21.62
C MET A 121 -13.96 -5.37 -22.42
N HIS A 122 -13.54 -4.15 -22.78
CA HIS A 122 -14.37 -3.22 -23.57
C HIS A 122 -14.07 -3.38 -25.06
N MET A 123 -14.96 -4.08 -25.77
CA MET A 123 -14.84 -4.39 -27.20
C MET A 123 -15.99 -3.81 -28.02
N SER A 124 -15.69 -3.17 -29.16
CA SER A 124 -16.70 -2.73 -30.13
C SER A 124 -17.26 -3.89 -30.95
N GLU A 125 -18.37 -3.68 -31.66
CA GLU A 125 -18.95 -4.69 -32.56
C GLU A 125 -17.99 -5.11 -33.69
N GLU A 126 -17.10 -4.21 -34.10
CA GLU A 126 -16.04 -4.46 -35.09
C GLU A 126 -14.78 -5.10 -34.49
N GLY A 127 -14.79 -5.46 -33.20
CA GLY A 127 -13.70 -6.16 -32.52
C GLY A 127 -12.56 -5.28 -32.00
N LYS A 128 -12.73 -3.96 -31.95
CA LYS A 128 -11.70 -3.07 -31.36
C LYS A 128 -11.79 -3.10 -29.84
N VAL A 129 -10.66 -3.36 -29.19
CA VAL A 129 -10.57 -3.47 -27.71
C VAL A 129 -9.86 -2.27 -27.11
N ILE A 130 -10.33 -1.80 -25.94
CA ILE A 130 -9.56 -0.86 -25.11
C ILE A 130 -8.51 -1.64 -24.33
N SER A 131 -7.27 -1.59 -24.82
CA SER A 131 -6.22 -2.50 -24.34
C SER A 131 -5.71 -2.17 -22.93
N LYS A 132 -5.34 -3.21 -22.18
CA LYS A 132 -4.57 -3.17 -20.92
C LYS A 132 -3.05 -3.13 -21.14
N ASP A 133 -2.57 -3.00 -22.39
CA ASP A 133 -1.13 -2.95 -22.68
C ASP A 133 -0.41 -1.86 -21.87
N CYS A 134 0.56 -2.28 -21.05
CA CYS A 134 1.30 -1.39 -20.17
C CYS A 134 2.06 -0.31 -20.93
N ASN A 135 2.48 -0.60 -22.17
CA ASN A 135 3.25 0.33 -23.01
C ASN A 135 2.42 1.50 -23.54
N GLN A 136 1.10 1.49 -23.33
CA GLN A 136 0.23 2.64 -23.64
C GLN A 136 0.48 3.82 -22.68
N CYS A 137 0.98 3.56 -21.47
CA CYS A 137 1.22 4.59 -20.46
C CYS A 137 2.65 4.56 -19.89
N HIS A 138 3.33 3.41 -19.93
CA HIS A 138 4.66 3.22 -19.37
C HIS A 138 5.68 3.00 -20.47
N TYR A 139 6.90 3.46 -20.22
CA TYR A 139 8.06 3.16 -21.04
C TYR A 139 9.15 2.63 -20.12
N ILE A 140 9.19 1.30 -19.94
CA ILE A 140 10.00 0.65 -18.91
C ILE A 140 11.42 0.51 -19.43
N THR A 141 12.30 1.38 -18.95
CA THR A 141 13.72 1.39 -19.35
C THR A 141 14.61 0.53 -18.46
N ALA A 142 14.19 0.27 -17.23
CA ALA A 142 14.85 -0.63 -16.31
C ALA A 142 13.86 -1.20 -15.29
N GLN A 143 14.09 -2.43 -14.84
CA GLN A 143 13.33 -3.09 -13.78
C GLN A 143 14.15 -4.21 -13.13
N GLY A 144 13.67 -4.74 -12.01
CA GLY A 144 14.33 -5.81 -11.26
C GLY A 144 15.18 -5.30 -10.09
N PRO A 145 15.60 -6.21 -9.19
CA PRO A 145 16.43 -5.87 -8.05
C PRO A 145 17.87 -5.54 -8.49
N PRO A 146 18.69 -4.90 -7.63
CA PRO A 146 20.07 -4.53 -7.98
C PRO A 146 20.94 -5.70 -8.48
N GLU A 147 20.71 -6.91 -7.95
CA GLU A 147 21.40 -8.15 -8.32
C GLU A 147 20.96 -8.73 -9.67
N ASP A 148 19.79 -8.37 -10.18
CA ASP A 148 19.23 -8.86 -11.46
C ASP A 148 18.56 -7.72 -12.24
N LEU A 149 19.28 -6.61 -12.36
CA LEU A 149 18.77 -5.42 -13.03
C LEU A 149 18.69 -5.64 -14.54
N GLN A 150 17.48 -5.58 -15.08
CA GLN A 150 17.22 -5.58 -16.51
C GLN A 150 17.17 -4.15 -17.04
N VAL A 151 17.79 -3.91 -18.20
CA VAL A 151 17.82 -2.59 -18.84
C VAL A 151 17.44 -2.73 -20.31
N ALA A 152 16.52 -1.88 -20.77
CA ALA A 152 16.09 -1.84 -22.15
C ALA A 152 17.20 -1.34 -23.08
N ARG A 153 17.14 -1.75 -24.36
CA ARG A 153 17.96 -1.12 -25.40
C ARG A 153 17.42 0.28 -25.73
N ILE A 154 18.25 1.08 -26.39
CA ILE A 154 17.87 2.41 -26.86
C ILE A 154 16.62 2.29 -27.75
N ASN A 155 15.58 3.07 -27.45
CA ASN A 155 14.28 3.06 -28.14
C ASN A 155 13.49 1.74 -28.05
N GLU A 156 13.82 0.87 -27.08
CA GLU A 156 12.99 -0.27 -26.70
C GLU A 156 12.41 -0.09 -25.27
N SER A 157 11.32 -0.78 -24.98
CA SER A 157 10.68 -0.87 -23.65
C SER A 157 10.71 -2.32 -23.20
N LEU A 158 10.90 -2.56 -21.90
CA LEU A 158 10.77 -3.90 -21.33
C LEU A 158 9.30 -4.27 -21.14
N GLU A 159 8.99 -5.56 -21.28
CA GLU A 159 7.74 -6.11 -20.76
C GLU A 159 7.79 -6.05 -19.22
N PHE A 160 6.73 -5.57 -18.58
CA PHE A 160 6.66 -5.52 -17.12
C PHE A 160 6.86 -6.91 -16.51
N ILE A 161 7.51 -7.00 -15.35
CA ILE A 161 7.61 -8.21 -14.56
C ILE A 161 7.19 -7.89 -13.13
N HIS A 162 6.32 -8.71 -12.56
CA HIS A 162 5.90 -8.54 -11.17
C HIS A 162 7.09 -8.75 -10.21
N PRO A 163 7.30 -7.89 -9.19
CA PRO A 163 8.46 -7.98 -8.29
C PRO A 163 8.57 -9.27 -7.47
N THR A 164 7.46 -9.98 -7.29
CA THR A 164 7.40 -11.30 -6.64
C THR A 164 6.98 -12.34 -7.66
N ASP A 165 7.51 -13.55 -7.55
CA ASP A 165 7.10 -14.65 -8.42
C ASP A 165 5.64 -15.04 -8.15
N ILE A 166 4.78 -14.71 -9.11
CA ILE A 166 3.35 -15.05 -9.16
C ILE A 166 3.01 -15.69 -10.52
N ASP A 167 4.01 -16.32 -11.14
CA ASP A 167 3.95 -16.77 -12.53
C ASP A 167 3.48 -15.63 -13.47
N ASP A 168 2.52 -15.92 -14.33
CA ASP A 168 1.95 -14.98 -15.30
C ASP A 168 0.64 -14.33 -14.83
N ALA A 169 0.29 -14.43 -13.53
CA ALA A 169 -0.99 -13.93 -13.03
C ALA A 169 -1.21 -12.43 -13.30
N TRP A 170 -0.16 -11.61 -13.26
CA TRP A 170 -0.24 -10.18 -13.56
C TRP A 170 -0.66 -9.87 -15.01
N LYS A 171 -0.52 -10.82 -15.95
CA LYS A 171 -0.99 -10.67 -17.33
C LYS A 171 -2.50 -10.82 -17.41
N GLU A 172 -3.07 -11.72 -16.61
CA GLU A 172 -4.50 -12.05 -16.63
C GLU A 172 -5.31 -11.13 -15.72
N PHE A 173 -4.84 -10.90 -14.49
CA PHE A 173 -5.54 -10.14 -13.46
C PHE A 173 -5.17 -8.65 -13.49
N LEU A 174 -5.94 -7.83 -12.78
CA LEU A 174 -5.56 -6.47 -12.44
C LEU A 174 -4.73 -6.50 -11.15
N CYS A 175 -3.79 -5.55 -11.01
CA CYS A 175 -3.02 -5.42 -9.77
C CYS A 175 -3.96 -5.25 -8.55
N THR A 176 -5.05 -4.50 -8.75
CA THR A 176 -6.06 -4.21 -7.74
C THR A 176 -6.85 -5.43 -7.25
N ASP A 177 -6.80 -6.56 -7.96
CA ASP A 177 -7.43 -7.80 -7.52
C ASP A 177 -6.70 -8.39 -6.29
N CYS A 178 -5.42 -8.05 -6.10
CA CYS A 178 -4.59 -8.49 -4.97
C CYS A 178 -4.13 -7.33 -4.08
N HIS A 179 -3.79 -6.19 -4.66
CA HIS A 179 -3.20 -5.03 -3.99
C HIS A 179 -4.29 -4.10 -3.41
N THR A 180 -4.94 -4.50 -2.31
CA THR A 180 -6.06 -3.74 -1.73
C THR A 180 -5.65 -2.62 -0.76
N GLY A 181 -4.35 -2.32 -0.69
CA GLY A 181 -3.76 -1.33 0.20
C GLY A 181 -3.30 -1.87 1.56
N LEU A 182 -3.69 -3.10 1.92
CA LEU A 182 -3.12 -3.83 3.08
C LEU A 182 -1.96 -4.74 2.65
N ASN A 183 -2.11 -5.38 1.49
CA ASN A 183 -1.05 -6.18 0.90
C ASN A 183 -0.12 -5.27 0.06
N PRO A 184 1.21 -5.50 0.14
CA PRO A 184 2.16 -4.84 -0.74
C PRO A 184 1.89 -5.21 -2.19
#